data_AF-A0A976IAZ8-F1
#
_entry.id   AF-A0A976IAZ8-F1
#
_cell.length_a   1.000
_cell.length_b   1.000
_cell.length_c   1.000
_cell.angle_alpha   90.00
_cell.angle_beta   90.00
_cell.angle_gamma   90.00
#
_symmetry.space_group_name_H-M   'P 1'
#
loop_
_entity.id
_entity.type
_entity.pdbx_description
1 polymer ?
#
loop_
_entity_poly.entity_id
_entity_poly.type
_entity_poly.pdbx_seq_one_letter_code
_entity_poly.pdbx_strand_id
1 'polypeptide(L)'
;MGTTGQAPILRFSPGLSSLHIERVFSGNGSEHVAALSENGLLYTVGYNMCGQLGLGHSNIVTKASLVEELARQRVVDVACSFFHTAIIMENGDLYACGYNEYGQLGMADHNSQSLPRPVDYFYRHPVLAIGCGRHYTIASLRDGGVVAFGKNDYGQLGLHCTSGPVFNPTLLAPPFNQIVVPQLSCGYHHTAFITEGGAVYTFGRNDYGQLGLGHKLHMALPTLVKTLSRMRIIQVACGCYHTLTLSDDGKVFPFGRNNHGQLGLETYVDCLCPQFISALRNKRVEKIAAGFYHSVCLVGPLESNCSRSRGYGTLSYDLRKMLNNSTRSDVTFVVEGRPLFAHSCVLVARCEPLEKMLDGRMKECFQSEIVIPEYTYDVFAAFMEFLYSDQVVALKSPDLTAVHVKPLCCRFFQMKTLL
;
A
#
# COMPACT_ATOMS: atom_id res chain seq x y z
N MET A 1 -24.97 5.89 -19.35
CA MET A 1 -25.05 4.58 -18.66
C MET A 1 -23.68 3.92 -18.77
N GLY A 2 -23.01 3.66 -17.64
CA GLY A 2 -21.88 2.74 -17.66
C GLY A 2 -22.47 1.34 -17.81
N THR A 3 -22.25 0.70 -18.95
CA THR A 3 -22.63 -0.71 -19.09
C THR A 3 -21.73 -1.52 -18.17
N THR A 4 -22.30 -2.47 -17.42
CA THR A 4 -21.56 -3.52 -16.70
C THR A 4 -20.91 -4.54 -17.65
N GLY A 5 -20.72 -4.16 -18.92
CA GLY A 5 -19.94 -4.95 -19.87
C GLY A 5 -18.52 -5.04 -19.34
N GLN A 6 -17.94 -6.24 -19.40
CA GLN A 6 -16.52 -6.46 -19.13
C GLN A 6 -15.74 -5.37 -19.86
N ALA A 7 -15.00 -4.51 -19.14
CA ALA A 7 -14.09 -3.58 -19.76
C ALA A 7 -12.93 -4.42 -20.31
N PRO A 8 -12.88 -4.73 -21.62
CA PRO A 8 -11.92 -5.68 -22.15
C PRO A 8 -10.53 -5.05 -22.33
N ILE A 9 -10.41 -3.74 -22.07
CA ILE A 9 -9.25 -2.92 -22.39
C ILE A 9 -9.05 -1.90 -21.26
N LEU A 10 -7.79 -1.77 -20.83
CA LEU A 10 -7.36 -0.71 -19.92
C LEU A 10 -7.72 0.66 -20.52
N ARG A 11 -8.40 1.50 -19.74
CA ARG A 11 -8.75 2.86 -20.18
C ARG A 11 -7.82 3.87 -19.51
N PHE A 12 -7.24 4.74 -20.32
CA PHE A 12 -6.51 5.89 -19.84
C PHE A 12 -7.46 6.85 -19.11
N SER A 13 -7.03 7.38 -17.95
CA SER A 13 -7.75 8.39 -17.19
C SER A 13 -7.04 9.74 -17.32
N PRO A 14 -7.49 10.63 -18.22
CA PRO A 14 -6.81 11.91 -18.47
C PRO A 14 -6.78 12.83 -17.24
N GLY A 15 -7.74 12.69 -16.33
CA GLY A 15 -7.83 13.50 -15.12
C GLY A 15 -6.73 13.20 -14.09
N LEU A 16 -6.03 12.07 -14.22
CA LEU A 16 -4.95 11.66 -13.31
C LEU A 16 -3.57 11.73 -13.98
N SER A 17 -3.48 11.92 -15.29
CA SER A 17 -2.22 11.74 -16.03
C SER A 17 -1.17 12.82 -15.78
N SER A 18 -1.59 14.01 -15.33
CA SER A 18 -0.68 15.10 -14.94
C SER A 18 -0.39 15.12 -13.45
N LEU A 19 -0.90 14.15 -12.68
CA LEU A 19 -0.81 14.11 -11.23
C LEU A 19 0.09 12.96 -10.77
N HIS A 20 0.95 13.22 -9.80
CA HIS A 20 1.69 12.18 -9.10
C HIS A 20 0.79 11.53 -8.04
N ILE A 21 0.17 10.41 -8.44
CA ILE A 21 -0.72 9.61 -7.60
C ILE A 21 0.10 8.56 -6.85
N GLU A 22 0.06 8.63 -5.53
CA GLU A 22 0.76 7.70 -4.63
C GLU A 22 -0.05 6.43 -4.39
N ARG A 23 -1.37 6.58 -4.18
CA ARG A 23 -2.27 5.48 -3.84
C ARG A 23 -3.63 5.60 -4.53
N VAL A 24 -4.20 4.44 -4.84
CA VAL A 24 -5.55 4.30 -5.39
C VAL A 24 -6.34 3.38 -4.49
N PHE A 25 -7.57 3.80 -4.18
CA PHE A 25 -8.49 3.10 -3.31
C PHE A 25 -9.73 2.73 -4.10
N SER A 26 -10.10 1.46 -4.00
CA SER A 26 -11.35 0.93 -4.52
C SER A 26 -11.68 -0.33 -3.73
N GLY A 27 -12.80 -0.31 -3.01
CA GLY A 27 -13.32 -1.45 -2.30
C GLY A 27 -14.03 -2.44 -3.22
N ASN A 28 -14.32 -3.63 -2.69
CA ASN A 28 -15.11 -4.63 -3.40
C ASN A 28 -16.47 -4.06 -3.82
N GLY A 29 -16.88 -4.31 -5.07
CA GLY A 29 -18.15 -3.80 -5.60
C GLY A 29 -18.32 -2.28 -5.56
N SER A 30 -17.22 -1.54 -5.39
CA SER A 30 -17.21 -0.10 -5.57
C SER A 30 -17.35 0.25 -7.04
N GLU A 31 -18.32 1.11 -7.35
CA GLU A 31 -18.43 1.75 -8.67
C GLU A 31 -17.76 3.13 -8.69
N HIS A 32 -17.01 3.45 -7.64
CA HIS A 32 -16.20 4.65 -7.51
C HIS A 32 -14.77 4.36 -7.05
N VAL A 33 -13.88 5.29 -7.36
CA VAL A 33 -12.45 5.20 -7.08
C VAL A 33 -12.01 6.50 -6.43
N ALA A 34 -11.14 6.37 -5.44
CA ALA A 34 -10.41 7.48 -4.83
C ALA A 34 -8.93 7.36 -5.18
N ALA A 35 -8.30 8.47 -5.54
CA ALA A 35 -6.88 8.57 -5.85
C ALA A 35 -6.26 9.65 -4.96
N LEU A 36 -5.17 9.30 -4.29
CA LEU A 36 -4.47 10.17 -3.36
C LEU A 36 -3.13 10.59 -3.98
N SER A 37 -2.90 11.91 -4.06
CA SER A 37 -1.62 12.45 -4.53
C SER A 37 -0.57 12.47 -3.41
N GLU A 38 0.70 12.62 -3.78
CA GLU A 38 1.83 12.75 -2.82
C GLU A 38 1.65 13.95 -1.85
N ASN A 39 0.96 15.00 -2.30
CA ASN A 39 0.65 16.19 -1.50
C ASN A 39 -0.57 15.98 -0.57
N GLY A 40 -1.18 14.79 -0.59
CA GLY A 40 -2.35 14.44 0.22
C GLY A 40 -3.66 15.04 -0.28
N LEU A 41 -3.72 15.39 -1.58
CA LEU A 41 -4.96 15.82 -2.22
C LEU A 41 -5.74 14.59 -2.68
N LEU A 42 -7.05 14.61 -2.43
CA LEU A 42 -7.96 13.53 -2.76
C LEU A 42 -8.72 13.82 -4.04
N TYR A 43 -8.62 12.92 -5.01
CA TYR A 43 -9.38 12.95 -6.26
C TYR A 43 -10.35 11.78 -6.30
N THR A 44 -11.59 12.01 -6.70
CA THR A 44 -12.63 10.98 -6.77
C THR A 44 -13.25 10.91 -8.17
N VAL A 45 -13.65 9.70 -8.58
CA VAL A 45 -14.25 9.43 -9.89
C VAL A 45 -15.19 8.25 -9.83
N GLY A 46 -16.19 8.22 -10.71
CA GLY A 46 -17.09 7.09 -10.91
C GLY A 46 -18.53 7.40 -10.56
N TYR A 47 -19.24 6.38 -10.08
CA TYR A 47 -20.63 6.46 -9.66
C TYR A 47 -20.79 7.33 -8.41
N ASN A 48 -21.82 8.18 -8.40
CA ASN A 48 -21.99 9.19 -7.37
C ASN A 48 -23.47 9.46 -7.01
N MET A 49 -24.39 8.56 -7.32
CA MET A 49 -25.83 8.84 -7.09
C MET A 49 -26.20 9.05 -5.62
N CYS A 50 -25.32 8.67 -4.69
CA CYS A 50 -25.49 8.86 -3.26
C CYS A 50 -24.56 9.95 -2.68
N GLY A 51 -23.80 10.66 -3.52
CA GLY A 51 -22.83 11.66 -3.07
C GLY A 51 -21.51 11.06 -2.54
N GLN A 52 -21.25 9.77 -2.79
CA GLN A 52 -20.06 9.05 -2.28
C GLN A 52 -18.71 9.58 -2.79
N LEU A 53 -18.71 10.44 -3.82
CA LEU A 53 -17.50 11.11 -4.29
C LEU A 53 -17.11 12.33 -3.45
N GLY A 54 -18.01 12.84 -2.60
CA GLY A 54 -17.71 14.02 -1.76
C GLY A 54 -17.62 15.34 -2.52
N LEU A 55 -18.26 15.47 -3.69
CA LEU A 55 -18.13 16.64 -4.58
C LEU A 55 -19.28 17.66 -4.43
N GLY A 56 -20.17 17.49 -3.46
CA GLY A 56 -21.30 18.39 -3.20
C GLY A 56 -22.52 18.16 -4.10
N HIS A 57 -22.48 17.16 -4.97
CA HIS A 57 -23.59 16.78 -5.85
C HIS A 57 -23.65 15.25 -6.02
N SER A 58 -24.73 14.75 -6.66
CA SER A 58 -24.96 13.31 -6.87
C SER A 58 -24.85 12.84 -8.33
N ASN A 59 -24.20 13.61 -9.20
CA ASN A 59 -24.01 13.27 -10.61
C ASN A 59 -22.78 12.37 -10.81
N ILE A 60 -22.87 11.39 -11.73
CA ILE A 60 -21.74 10.53 -12.15
C ILE A 60 -20.60 11.41 -12.65
N VAL A 61 -19.37 11.07 -12.24
CA VAL A 61 -18.16 11.78 -12.64
C VAL A 61 -17.26 10.85 -13.43
N THR A 62 -16.93 11.24 -14.66
CA THR A 62 -16.15 10.42 -15.59
C THR A 62 -14.67 10.81 -15.68
N LYS A 63 -14.30 11.94 -15.09
CA LYS A 63 -12.92 12.42 -14.97
C LYS A 63 -12.64 12.66 -13.50
N ALA A 64 -11.50 12.18 -13.00
CA ALA A 64 -11.12 12.42 -11.60
C ALA A 64 -11.18 13.91 -11.25
N SER A 65 -11.89 14.22 -10.16
CA SER A 65 -12.13 15.58 -9.69
C SER A 65 -11.61 15.74 -8.27
N LEU A 66 -11.02 16.89 -7.98
CA LEU A 66 -10.52 17.23 -6.66
C LEU A 66 -11.70 17.37 -5.68
N VAL A 67 -11.55 16.80 -4.49
CA VAL A 67 -12.45 17.01 -3.36
C VAL A 67 -12.07 18.33 -2.67
N GLU A 68 -12.58 19.44 -3.20
CA GLU A 68 -12.22 20.81 -2.79
C GLU A 68 -12.38 21.06 -1.28
N GLU A 69 -13.42 20.48 -0.66
CA GLU A 69 -13.71 20.61 0.78
C GLU A 69 -12.52 20.18 1.65
N LEU A 70 -11.73 19.21 1.18
CA LEU A 70 -10.59 18.65 1.89
C LEU A 70 -9.24 19.20 1.40
N ALA A 71 -9.21 20.02 0.35
CA ALA A 71 -7.96 20.45 -0.30
C ALA A 71 -7.01 21.27 0.61
N ARG A 72 -7.54 21.82 1.73
CA ARG A 72 -6.76 22.57 2.73
C ARG A 72 -6.13 21.69 3.81
N GLN A 73 -6.42 20.39 3.80
CA GLN A 73 -5.96 19.42 4.78
C GLN A 73 -5.31 18.25 4.04
N ARG A 74 -4.41 17.53 4.72
CA ARG A 74 -3.71 16.39 4.14
C ARG A 74 -4.50 15.11 4.41
N VAL A 75 -4.95 14.43 3.35
CA VAL A 75 -5.54 13.09 3.44
C VAL A 75 -4.42 12.05 3.50
N VAL A 76 -4.56 11.03 4.35
CA VAL A 76 -3.55 9.97 4.52
C VAL A 76 -4.08 8.58 4.25
N ASP A 77 -5.38 8.34 4.26
CA ASP A 77 -5.94 7.05 3.87
C ASP A 77 -7.42 7.16 3.49
N VAL A 78 -7.92 6.22 2.70
CA VAL A 78 -9.32 6.20 2.26
C VAL A 78 -9.84 4.77 2.20
N ALA A 79 -11.03 4.54 2.76
CA ALA A 79 -11.84 3.38 2.44
C ALA A 79 -13.08 3.81 1.67
N CYS A 80 -13.13 3.43 0.39
CA CYS A 80 -14.29 3.65 -0.47
C CYS A 80 -14.87 2.29 -0.88
N SER A 81 -16.18 2.10 -0.67
CA SER A 81 -16.87 0.87 -1.06
C SER A 81 -18.34 1.16 -1.33
N PHE A 82 -18.98 0.37 -2.20
CA PHE A 82 -20.39 0.47 -2.62
C PHE A 82 -20.97 1.90 -2.68
N PHE A 83 -21.46 2.41 -1.55
CA PHE A 83 -22.27 3.63 -1.47
C PHE A 83 -21.69 4.74 -0.59
N HIS A 84 -20.51 4.55 0.03
CA HIS A 84 -19.91 5.58 0.89
C HIS A 84 -18.39 5.54 0.89
N THR A 85 -17.81 6.67 1.25
CA THR A 85 -16.37 6.89 1.39
C THR A 85 -16.06 7.37 2.79
N ALA A 86 -15.08 6.75 3.42
CA ALA A 86 -14.49 7.16 4.69
C ALA A 86 -13.04 7.59 4.45
N ILE A 87 -12.64 8.71 5.04
CA ILE A 87 -11.42 9.45 4.71
C ILE A 87 -10.68 9.75 6.00
N ILE A 88 -9.43 9.30 6.11
CA ILE A 88 -8.56 9.57 7.26
C ILE A 88 -7.68 10.77 6.91
N MET A 89 -7.73 11.78 7.77
CA MET A 89 -6.90 12.97 7.68
C MET A 89 -5.56 12.76 8.43
N GLU A 90 -4.54 13.56 8.14
CA GLU A 90 -3.22 13.46 8.78
C GLU A 90 -3.25 13.61 10.30
N ASN A 91 -4.17 14.42 10.82
CA ASN A 91 -4.38 14.58 12.26
C ASN A 91 -5.08 13.37 12.92
N GLY A 92 -5.50 12.38 12.13
CA GLY A 92 -6.19 11.17 12.58
C GLY A 92 -7.72 11.26 12.58
N ASP A 93 -8.31 12.43 12.27
CA ASP A 93 -9.75 12.61 12.20
C ASP A 93 -10.36 11.82 11.04
N LEU A 94 -11.59 11.36 11.23
CA LEU A 94 -12.36 10.66 10.21
C LEU A 94 -13.41 11.60 9.58
N TYR A 95 -13.40 11.68 8.27
CA TYR A 95 -14.45 12.29 7.48
C TYR A 95 -15.20 11.21 6.70
N ALA A 96 -16.50 11.42 6.45
CA ALA A 96 -17.30 10.49 5.66
C ALA A 96 -18.29 11.21 4.74
N CYS A 97 -18.60 10.58 3.59
CA CYS A 97 -19.64 11.02 2.67
C CYS A 97 -20.29 9.83 1.95
N GLY A 98 -21.45 10.07 1.35
CA GLY A 98 -22.23 9.09 0.61
C GLY A 98 -23.56 8.76 1.25
N TYR A 99 -24.05 7.57 0.95
CA TYR A 99 -25.32 7.03 1.45
C TYR A 99 -25.23 6.76 2.96
N ASN A 100 -26.30 7.06 3.72
CA ASN A 100 -26.32 6.91 5.18
C ASN A 100 -27.59 6.29 5.79
N GLU A 101 -28.49 5.66 5.04
CA GLU A 101 -29.78 5.20 5.61
C GLU A 101 -29.65 4.19 6.77
N TYR A 102 -28.50 3.53 6.92
CA TYR A 102 -28.24 2.59 8.01
C TYR A 102 -27.22 3.12 9.03
N GLY A 103 -26.84 4.40 8.96
CA GLY A 103 -25.86 5.00 9.87
C GLY A 103 -24.39 4.69 9.56
N GLN A 104 -24.09 4.24 8.34
CA GLN A 104 -22.72 3.87 7.94
C GLN A 104 -21.74 5.04 7.86
N LEU A 105 -22.20 6.29 7.96
CA LEU A 105 -21.34 7.47 8.11
C LEU A 105 -21.02 7.80 9.58
N GLY A 106 -21.72 7.22 10.55
CA GLY A 106 -21.41 7.39 11.97
C GLY A 106 -21.80 8.75 12.57
N MET A 107 -22.76 9.46 11.95
CA MET A 107 -23.15 10.82 12.33
C MET A 107 -24.39 10.87 13.25
N ALA A 108 -24.72 9.76 13.91
CA ALA A 108 -25.92 9.64 14.76
C ALA A 108 -27.25 9.89 14.04
N ASP A 109 -27.27 9.85 12.70
CA ASP A 109 -28.44 10.06 11.87
C ASP A 109 -28.46 9.11 10.65
N HIS A 110 -29.50 9.25 9.81
CA HIS A 110 -29.68 8.49 8.57
C HIS A 110 -29.55 9.35 7.30
N ASN A 111 -28.96 10.55 7.41
CA ASN A 111 -28.91 11.53 6.33
C ASN A 111 -27.68 11.32 5.46
N SER A 112 -27.89 11.12 4.15
CA SER A 112 -26.79 10.98 3.19
C SER A 112 -26.06 12.31 2.99
N GLN A 113 -24.75 12.27 2.77
CA GLN A 113 -23.89 13.45 2.67
C GLN A 113 -23.20 13.52 1.31
N SER A 114 -23.40 14.59 0.55
CA SER A 114 -22.70 14.78 -0.73
C SER A 114 -21.33 15.45 -0.60
N LEU A 115 -21.02 16.00 0.57
CA LEU A 115 -19.70 16.53 0.93
C LEU A 115 -19.12 15.69 2.09
N PRO A 116 -17.79 15.55 2.19
CA PRO A 116 -17.16 14.97 3.37
C PRO A 116 -17.52 15.78 4.60
N ARG A 117 -18.07 15.11 5.61
CA ARG A 117 -18.34 15.72 6.92
C ARG A 117 -17.51 15.01 7.99
N PRO A 118 -17.01 15.74 9.00
CA PRO A 118 -16.31 15.13 10.12
C PRO A 118 -17.26 14.19 10.87
N VAL A 119 -16.71 13.09 11.38
CA VAL A 119 -17.42 12.14 12.23
C VAL A 119 -16.99 12.41 13.67
N ASP A 120 -17.83 13.12 14.42
CA ASP A 120 -17.49 13.74 15.73
C ASP A 120 -16.84 12.77 16.73
N TYR A 121 -17.25 11.50 16.74
CA TYR A 121 -16.66 10.47 17.60
C TYR A 121 -15.13 10.37 17.46
N PHE A 122 -14.60 10.55 16.24
CA PHE A 122 -13.18 10.38 15.96
C PHE A 122 -12.34 11.61 16.29
N TYR A 123 -12.97 12.71 16.73
CA TYR A 123 -12.23 13.85 17.26
C TYR A 123 -11.47 13.42 18.53
N ARG A 124 -10.13 13.47 18.49
CA ARG A 124 -9.21 12.94 19.53
C ARG A 124 -9.20 11.42 19.70
N HIS A 125 -9.79 10.67 18.78
CA HIS A 125 -9.69 9.21 18.70
C HIS A 125 -9.10 8.86 17.33
N PRO A 126 -7.78 9.03 17.16
CA PRO A 126 -7.16 9.02 15.84
C PRO A 126 -7.24 7.63 15.20
N VAL A 127 -7.75 7.59 13.97
CA VAL A 127 -7.93 6.33 13.23
C VAL A 127 -6.59 5.82 12.69
N LEU A 128 -6.38 4.51 12.82
CA LEU A 128 -5.25 3.76 12.27
C LEU A 128 -5.61 3.08 10.95
N ALA A 129 -6.74 2.37 10.93
CA ALA A 129 -7.18 1.58 9.78
C ALA A 129 -8.70 1.66 9.64
N ILE A 130 -9.20 1.66 8.42
CA ILE A 130 -10.62 1.84 8.12
C ILE A 130 -11.07 0.87 7.02
N GLY A 131 -12.30 0.41 7.11
CA GLY A 131 -12.89 -0.52 6.15
C GLY A 131 -14.37 -0.25 5.98
N CYS A 132 -14.79 -0.15 4.72
CA CYS A 132 -16.18 0.08 4.33
C CYS A 132 -16.74 -1.20 3.69
N GLY A 133 -17.79 -1.74 4.27
CA GLY A 133 -18.61 -2.76 3.63
C GLY A 133 -19.78 -2.14 2.87
N ARG A 134 -20.83 -2.91 2.57
CA ARG A 134 -21.96 -2.41 1.77
C ARG A 134 -22.70 -1.23 2.40
N HIS A 135 -22.98 -1.32 3.69
CA HIS A 135 -23.77 -0.34 4.46
C HIS A 135 -23.24 -0.24 5.89
N TYR A 136 -21.94 -0.45 6.09
CA TYR A 136 -21.33 -0.39 7.41
C TYR A 136 -19.85 -0.06 7.32
N THR A 137 -19.30 0.39 8.44
CA THR A 137 -17.93 0.86 8.55
C THR A 137 -17.30 0.30 9.82
N ILE A 138 -16.05 -0.14 9.71
CA ILE A 138 -15.22 -0.60 10.82
C ILE A 138 -13.94 0.23 10.84
N ALA A 139 -13.58 0.77 11.99
CA ALA A 139 -12.38 1.55 12.22
C ALA A 139 -11.56 0.93 13.35
N SER A 140 -10.23 0.90 13.21
CA SER A 140 -9.30 0.68 14.33
C SER A 140 -8.69 2.02 14.73
N LEU A 141 -8.58 2.26 16.02
CA LEU A 141 -7.89 3.43 16.57
C LEU A 141 -6.38 3.16 16.73
N ARG A 142 -5.56 4.23 16.80
CA ARG A 142 -4.10 4.14 16.98
C ARG A 142 -3.68 3.73 18.39
N ASP A 143 -4.46 4.10 19.39
CA ASP A 143 -4.28 3.79 20.81
C ASP A 143 -4.99 2.48 21.22
N GLY A 144 -5.54 1.76 20.25
CA GLY A 144 -6.27 0.51 20.46
C GLY A 144 -7.78 0.73 20.52
N GLY A 145 -8.52 -0.32 20.19
CA GLY A 145 -9.97 -0.26 20.08
C GLY A 145 -10.45 -0.36 18.64
N VAL A 146 -11.41 -1.24 18.43
CA VAL A 146 -12.13 -1.40 17.17
C VAL A 146 -13.52 -0.80 17.34
N VAL A 147 -13.90 0.08 16.43
CA VAL A 147 -15.15 0.84 16.44
C VAL A 147 -15.97 0.45 15.20
N ALA A 148 -17.26 0.25 15.37
CA ALA A 148 -18.16 -0.19 14.31
C ALA A 148 -19.46 0.61 14.30
N PHE A 149 -19.99 0.86 13.11
CA PHE A 149 -21.27 1.55 12.88
C PHE A 149 -21.86 1.18 11.51
N GLY A 150 -23.16 1.37 11.36
CA GLY A 150 -23.92 1.03 10.17
C GLY A 150 -24.86 -0.17 10.37
N LYS A 151 -25.14 -0.87 9.27
CA LYS A 151 -26.04 -2.03 9.21
C LYS A 151 -25.46 -3.25 9.93
N ASN A 152 -26.27 -3.97 10.72
CA ASN A 152 -25.83 -5.12 11.53
C ASN A 152 -26.67 -6.41 11.41
N ASP A 153 -27.46 -6.57 10.35
CA ASP A 153 -28.40 -7.71 10.18
C ASP A 153 -27.78 -9.10 10.37
N TYR A 154 -26.49 -9.27 10.08
CA TYR A 154 -25.77 -10.54 10.17
C TYR A 154 -24.68 -10.54 11.25
N GLY A 155 -24.61 -9.50 12.08
CA GLY A 155 -23.58 -9.36 13.11
C GLY A 155 -22.24 -8.83 12.58
N GLN A 156 -22.23 -8.22 11.38
CA GLN A 156 -21.02 -7.71 10.73
C GLN A 156 -20.36 -6.53 11.45
N LEU A 157 -20.98 -6.01 12.52
CA LEU A 157 -20.34 -5.02 13.39
C LEU A 157 -19.59 -5.65 14.58
N GLY A 158 -19.80 -6.94 14.87
CA GLY A 158 -19.09 -7.62 15.96
C GLY A 158 -19.54 -7.23 17.38
N LEU A 159 -20.75 -6.66 17.50
CA LEU A 159 -21.28 -6.05 18.74
C LEU A 159 -22.07 -7.02 19.63
N HIS A 160 -21.82 -8.33 19.56
CA HIS A 160 -22.52 -9.37 20.33
C HIS A 160 -24.03 -9.50 20.04
N CYS A 161 -24.54 -8.83 19.01
CA CYS A 161 -25.95 -8.89 18.63
C CYS A 161 -26.10 -8.85 17.11
N THR A 162 -27.22 -9.40 16.63
CA THR A 162 -27.76 -9.19 15.28
C THR A 162 -28.97 -8.28 15.41
N SER A 163 -28.72 -6.98 15.54
CA SER A 163 -29.73 -5.95 15.75
C SER A 163 -29.93 -5.11 14.48
N GLY A 164 -30.88 -4.18 14.55
CA GLY A 164 -31.01 -3.10 13.57
C GLY A 164 -29.73 -2.23 13.46
N PRO A 165 -29.75 -1.23 12.56
CA PRO A 165 -28.61 -0.37 12.29
C PRO A 165 -28.11 0.37 13.55
N VAL A 166 -26.80 0.60 13.59
CA VAL A 166 -26.09 1.31 14.66
C VAL A 166 -25.60 2.64 14.10
N PHE A 167 -26.27 3.72 14.48
CA PHE A 167 -26.01 5.07 13.95
C PHE A 167 -24.82 5.79 14.59
N ASN A 168 -24.45 5.38 15.81
CA ASN A 168 -23.35 5.95 16.56
C ASN A 168 -22.13 5.02 16.50
N PRO A 169 -20.92 5.53 16.21
CA PRO A 169 -19.70 4.74 16.33
C PRO A 169 -19.62 4.07 17.70
N THR A 170 -19.57 2.73 17.70
CA THR A 170 -19.65 1.92 18.92
C THR A 170 -18.42 1.04 19.03
N LEU A 171 -17.75 1.13 20.17
CA LEU A 171 -16.57 0.32 20.48
C LEU A 171 -16.97 -1.16 20.66
N LEU A 172 -16.23 -2.07 20.05
CA LEU A 172 -16.40 -3.51 20.27
C LEU A 172 -16.07 -3.85 21.72
N ALA A 173 -16.68 -4.91 22.27
CA ALA A 173 -16.42 -5.30 23.65
C ALA A 173 -15.01 -5.94 23.83
N PRO A 174 -14.54 -6.08 25.08
CA PRO A 174 -13.26 -6.72 25.37
C PRO A 174 -13.09 -8.10 24.70
N PRO A 175 -11.87 -8.44 24.24
CA PRO A 175 -10.64 -7.65 24.35
C PRO A 175 -10.50 -6.57 23.25
N PHE A 176 -11.42 -6.50 22.29
CA PHE A 176 -11.26 -5.67 21.09
C PHE A 176 -11.42 -4.17 21.31
N ASN A 177 -11.86 -3.76 22.50
CA ASN A 177 -11.86 -2.36 22.94
C ASN A 177 -10.47 -1.81 23.25
N GLN A 178 -9.43 -2.64 23.32
CA GLN A 178 -8.09 -2.25 23.79
C GLN A 178 -6.96 -2.67 22.85
N ILE A 179 -7.21 -3.56 21.90
CA ILE A 179 -6.15 -4.03 21.00
C ILE A 179 -6.03 -3.14 19.77
N VAL A 180 -4.82 -3.06 19.23
CA VAL A 180 -4.56 -2.43 17.93
C VAL A 180 -4.80 -3.43 16.80
N VAL A 181 -5.56 -3.01 15.80
CA VAL A 181 -5.82 -3.77 14.58
C VAL A 181 -5.16 -3.04 13.40
N PRO A 182 -3.92 -3.42 13.04
CA PRO A 182 -3.18 -2.74 11.98
C PRO A 182 -3.75 -2.97 10.57
N GLN A 183 -4.53 -4.03 10.37
CA GLN A 183 -5.10 -4.33 9.07
C GLN A 183 -6.47 -4.98 9.22
N LEU A 184 -7.43 -4.45 8.45
CA LEU A 184 -8.79 -4.95 8.39
C LEU A 184 -9.35 -4.83 6.98
N SER A 185 -10.38 -5.61 6.69
CA SER A 185 -11.05 -5.60 5.41
C SER A 185 -12.53 -5.94 5.59
N CYS A 186 -13.38 -5.24 4.85
CA CYS A 186 -14.82 -5.41 4.90
C CYS A 186 -15.32 -6.00 3.58
N GLY A 187 -15.99 -7.13 3.68
CA GLY A 187 -16.79 -7.73 2.62
C GLY A 187 -18.18 -7.10 2.52
N TYR A 188 -19.06 -7.75 1.75
CA TYR A 188 -20.43 -7.26 1.56
C TYR A 188 -21.19 -7.13 2.89
N HIS A 189 -21.12 -8.18 3.71
CA HIS A 189 -21.74 -8.28 5.03
C HIS A 189 -20.88 -9.09 6.02
N HIS A 190 -19.56 -9.09 5.85
CA HIS A 190 -18.64 -9.76 6.76
C HIS A 190 -17.37 -8.95 6.92
N THR A 191 -16.73 -9.05 8.06
CA THR A 191 -15.49 -8.35 8.39
C THR A 191 -14.42 -9.36 8.73
N ALA A 192 -13.20 -9.09 8.28
CA ALA A 192 -12.00 -9.77 8.73
C ALA A 192 -11.00 -8.73 9.21
N PHE A 193 -10.28 -9.03 10.29
CA PHE A 193 -9.16 -8.22 10.72
C PHE A 193 -8.02 -9.02 11.31
N ILE A 194 -6.85 -8.38 11.36
CA ILE A 194 -5.60 -8.93 11.86
C ILE A 194 -5.18 -8.14 13.09
N THR A 195 -4.83 -8.86 14.16
CA THR A 195 -4.19 -8.30 15.36
C THR A 195 -2.68 -8.17 15.16
N GLU A 196 -1.96 -7.39 15.97
CA GLU A 196 -0.50 -7.24 15.86
C GLU A 196 0.30 -8.56 15.87
N GLY A 197 -0.22 -9.57 16.58
CA GLY A 197 0.33 -10.93 16.61
C GLY A 197 0.17 -11.71 15.30
N GLY A 198 -0.62 -11.22 14.34
CA GLY A 198 -0.94 -11.90 13.09
C GLY A 198 -2.15 -12.85 13.18
N ALA A 199 -2.88 -12.83 14.30
CA ALA A 199 -4.10 -13.63 14.45
C ALA A 199 -5.27 -12.99 13.69
N VAL A 200 -6.03 -13.83 12.98
CA VAL A 200 -7.17 -13.42 12.15
C VAL A 200 -8.48 -13.66 12.87
N TYR A 201 -9.30 -12.61 12.94
CA TYR A 201 -10.67 -12.69 13.44
C TYR A 201 -11.65 -12.33 12.33
N THR A 202 -12.76 -13.07 12.27
CA THR A 202 -13.81 -12.90 11.28
C THR A 202 -15.19 -12.89 11.92
N PHE A 203 -16.10 -12.09 11.40
CA PHE A 203 -17.48 -11.98 11.88
C PHE A 203 -18.43 -11.44 10.79
N GLY A 204 -19.73 -11.59 11.02
CA GLY A 204 -20.81 -11.23 10.11
C GLY A 204 -21.45 -12.44 9.41
N ARG A 205 -21.92 -12.19 8.19
CA ARG A 205 -22.61 -13.17 7.33
C ARG A 205 -21.67 -14.29 6.89
N ASN A 206 -22.17 -15.52 6.88
CA ASN A 206 -21.35 -16.71 6.62
C ASN A 206 -22.02 -17.80 5.75
N ASP A 207 -23.03 -17.47 4.94
CA ASP A 207 -23.77 -18.45 4.12
C ASP A 207 -22.90 -19.36 3.24
N TYR A 208 -21.73 -18.88 2.82
CA TYR A 208 -20.83 -19.55 1.91
C TYR A 208 -19.50 -19.95 2.58
N GLY A 209 -19.40 -19.81 3.91
CA GLY A 209 -18.15 -20.06 4.63
C GLY A 209 -17.14 -18.92 4.56
N GLN A 210 -17.56 -17.70 4.20
CA GLN A 210 -16.67 -16.53 4.09
C GLN A 210 -16.03 -16.09 5.42
N LEU A 211 -16.36 -16.72 6.54
CA LEU A 211 -15.65 -16.53 7.81
C LEU A 211 -14.53 -17.58 8.04
N GLY A 212 -14.47 -18.65 7.25
CA GLY A 212 -13.38 -19.64 7.36
C GLY A 212 -13.43 -20.50 8.63
N LEU A 213 -14.59 -20.58 9.30
CA LEU A 213 -14.76 -21.22 10.60
C LEU A 213 -15.15 -22.72 10.52
N GLY A 214 -15.22 -23.28 9.32
CA GLY A 214 -15.61 -24.68 9.08
C GLY A 214 -17.12 -24.93 9.11
N HIS A 215 -17.93 -23.88 9.17
CA HIS A 215 -19.39 -23.95 9.15
C HIS A 215 -19.98 -22.71 8.45
N LYS A 216 -21.31 -22.68 8.28
CA LYS A 216 -22.06 -21.59 7.62
C LYS A 216 -22.83 -20.66 8.58
N LEU A 217 -22.69 -20.86 9.89
CA LEU A 217 -23.32 -20.01 10.90
C LEU A 217 -22.74 -18.60 10.89
N HIS A 218 -23.60 -17.59 10.95
CA HIS A 218 -23.22 -16.19 11.09
C HIS A 218 -22.64 -15.94 12.48
N MET A 219 -21.71 -15.00 12.58
CA MET A 219 -21.07 -14.68 13.86
C MET A 219 -21.26 -13.20 14.18
N ALA A 220 -21.96 -12.89 15.26
CA ALA A 220 -22.09 -11.51 15.75
C ALA A 220 -20.88 -11.03 16.58
N LEU A 221 -19.84 -11.86 16.62
CA LEU A 221 -18.65 -11.67 17.44
C LEU A 221 -17.39 -11.95 16.63
N PRO A 222 -16.34 -11.11 16.76
CA PRO A 222 -15.05 -11.45 16.17
C PRO A 222 -14.60 -12.82 16.67
N THR A 223 -14.53 -13.77 15.74
CA THR A 223 -14.24 -15.16 16.04
C THR A 223 -12.91 -15.53 15.42
N LEU A 224 -12.02 -16.12 16.22
CA LEU A 224 -10.69 -16.54 15.78
C LEU A 224 -10.78 -17.63 14.72
N VAL A 225 -10.12 -17.42 13.58
CA VAL A 225 -9.95 -18.44 12.55
C VAL A 225 -8.85 -19.42 12.99
N LYS A 226 -9.25 -20.44 13.78
CA LYS A 226 -8.32 -21.34 14.46
C LYS A 226 -7.33 -22.06 13.53
N THR A 227 -7.72 -22.33 12.28
CA THR A 227 -6.86 -23.00 11.29
C THR A 227 -5.67 -22.15 10.86
N LEU A 228 -5.74 -20.82 11.01
CA LEU A 228 -4.65 -19.89 10.69
C LEU A 228 -3.78 -19.54 11.90
N SER A 229 -4.14 -19.98 13.11
CA SER A 229 -3.51 -19.54 14.36
C SER A 229 -2.03 -19.95 14.52
N ARG A 230 -1.55 -20.89 13.70
CA ARG A 230 -0.13 -21.31 13.65
C ARG A 230 0.71 -20.51 12.64
N MET A 231 0.11 -19.53 11.98
CA MET A 231 0.73 -18.71 10.95
C MET A 231 0.60 -17.25 11.33
N ARG A 232 1.58 -16.43 10.95
CA ARG A 232 1.49 -14.99 11.09
C ARG A 232 0.88 -14.41 9.82
N ILE A 233 -0.40 -14.05 9.88
CA ILE A 233 -1.08 -13.41 8.76
C ILE A 233 -0.76 -11.91 8.77
N ILE A 234 -0.42 -11.36 7.60
CA ILE A 234 -0.01 -9.97 7.42
C ILE A 234 -0.99 -9.15 6.58
N GLN A 235 -1.90 -9.80 5.84
CA GLN A 235 -2.92 -9.11 5.06
C GLN A 235 -4.20 -9.95 4.97
N VAL A 236 -5.37 -9.31 5.12
CA VAL A 236 -6.66 -9.84 4.69
C VAL A 236 -7.27 -8.99 3.57
N ALA A 237 -7.92 -9.64 2.62
CA ALA A 237 -8.72 -8.98 1.59
C ALA A 237 -10.06 -9.68 1.47
N CYS A 238 -11.14 -8.98 1.81
CA CYS A 238 -12.50 -9.48 1.67
C CYS A 238 -13.04 -9.09 0.29
N GLY A 239 -13.56 -10.06 -0.45
CA GLY A 239 -14.45 -9.82 -1.58
C GLY A 239 -15.91 -9.74 -1.10
N CYS A 240 -16.87 -9.83 -2.01
CA CYS A 240 -18.28 -9.78 -1.59
C CYS A 240 -18.67 -10.98 -0.69
N TYR A 241 -18.20 -12.18 -1.06
CA TYR A 241 -18.60 -13.44 -0.42
C TYR A 241 -17.42 -14.40 -0.19
N HIS A 242 -16.19 -13.91 -0.26
CA HIS A 242 -14.98 -14.69 -0.01
C HIS A 242 -13.93 -13.83 0.68
N THR A 243 -12.96 -14.47 1.29
CA THR A 243 -11.86 -13.81 1.98
C THR A 243 -10.54 -14.45 1.59
N LEU A 244 -9.54 -13.62 1.35
CA LEU A 244 -8.16 -14.01 1.15
C LEU A 244 -7.35 -13.63 2.38
N THR A 245 -6.44 -14.49 2.79
CA THR A 245 -5.42 -14.21 3.82
C THR A 245 -4.05 -14.45 3.23
N LEU A 246 -3.09 -13.60 3.58
CA LEU A 246 -1.68 -13.70 3.18
C LEU A 246 -0.81 -13.82 4.44
N SER A 247 -0.04 -14.91 4.54
CA SER A 247 0.96 -15.08 5.59
C SER A 247 2.26 -14.34 5.27
N ASP A 248 3.08 -14.10 6.29
CA ASP A 248 4.41 -13.47 6.18
C ASP A 248 5.41 -14.25 5.31
N ASP A 249 5.25 -15.58 5.24
CA ASP A 249 5.99 -16.46 4.34
C ASP A 249 5.45 -16.49 2.90
N GLY A 250 4.48 -15.62 2.58
CA GLY A 250 4.00 -15.40 1.21
C GLY A 250 2.98 -16.42 0.71
N LYS A 251 2.37 -17.22 1.60
CA LYS A 251 1.32 -18.19 1.27
C LYS A 251 -0.06 -17.55 1.36
N VAL A 252 -0.96 -17.99 0.48
CA VAL A 252 -2.33 -17.46 0.40
C VAL A 252 -3.33 -18.55 0.78
N PHE A 253 -4.25 -18.21 1.69
CA PHE A 253 -5.31 -19.10 2.16
C PHE A 253 -6.69 -18.46 1.94
N PRO A 254 -7.33 -18.73 0.78
CA PRO A 254 -8.72 -18.36 0.50
C PRO A 254 -9.74 -19.20 1.27
N PHE A 255 -10.91 -18.62 1.52
CA PHE A 255 -12.12 -19.30 1.97
C PHE A 255 -13.39 -18.51 1.60
N GLY A 256 -14.54 -19.18 1.64
CA GLY A 256 -15.84 -18.63 1.29
C GLY A 256 -16.40 -19.15 -0.03
N ARG A 257 -17.21 -18.30 -0.68
CA ARG A 257 -17.89 -18.63 -1.92
C ARG A 257 -16.89 -18.87 -3.05
N ASN A 258 -17.14 -19.88 -3.89
CA ASN A 258 -16.24 -20.25 -4.99
C ASN A 258 -16.95 -20.56 -6.33
N ASN A 259 -18.22 -20.20 -6.48
CA ASN A 259 -19.01 -20.50 -7.68
C ASN A 259 -18.48 -19.89 -9.00
N HIS A 260 -17.50 -18.98 -8.96
CA HIS A 260 -16.81 -18.41 -10.13
C HIS A 260 -15.31 -18.77 -10.16
N GLY A 261 -14.84 -19.65 -9.26
CA GLY A 261 -13.43 -19.99 -9.13
C GLY A 261 -12.61 -18.91 -8.42
N GLN A 262 -13.27 -17.97 -7.71
CA GLN A 262 -12.62 -16.83 -7.06
C GLN A 262 -11.61 -17.23 -5.98
N LEU A 263 -11.65 -18.46 -5.46
CA LEU A 263 -10.67 -18.94 -4.49
C LEU A 263 -9.40 -19.46 -5.16
N GLY A 264 -9.40 -19.77 -6.47
CA GLY A 264 -8.21 -20.29 -7.15
C GLY A 264 -7.79 -21.70 -6.71
N LEU A 265 -8.72 -22.50 -6.18
CA LEU A 265 -8.47 -23.86 -5.65
C LEU A 265 -8.71 -24.97 -6.70
N GLU A 266 -8.67 -24.64 -7.99
CA GLU A 266 -8.93 -25.59 -9.10
C GLU A 266 -10.29 -26.31 -8.99
N THR A 267 -11.27 -25.66 -8.36
CA THR A 267 -12.62 -26.13 -8.17
C THR A 267 -13.59 -24.95 -8.11
N TYR A 268 -14.89 -25.22 -8.22
CA TYR A 268 -15.97 -24.24 -8.05
C TYR A 268 -16.75 -24.43 -6.73
N VAL A 269 -16.27 -25.32 -5.86
CA VAL A 269 -16.91 -25.63 -4.58
C VAL A 269 -16.51 -24.62 -3.51
N ASP A 270 -17.49 -24.10 -2.78
CA ASP A 270 -17.29 -23.22 -1.63
C ASP A 270 -16.37 -23.86 -0.59
N CYS A 271 -15.54 -23.05 0.04
CA CYS A 271 -14.52 -23.52 0.97
C CYS A 271 -14.78 -22.96 2.37
N LEU A 272 -15.21 -23.82 3.30
CA LEU A 272 -15.62 -23.38 4.65
C LEU A 272 -14.44 -23.13 5.61
N CYS A 273 -13.25 -23.60 5.26
CA CYS A 273 -12.02 -23.44 6.01
C CYS A 273 -10.94 -22.87 5.09
N PRO A 274 -10.03 -22.01 5.58
CA PRO A 274 -8.87 -21.58 4.80
C PRO A 274 -8.11 -22.77 4.20
N GLN A 275 -7.92 -22.74 2.88
CA GLN A 275 -7.15 -23.75 2.16
C GLN A 275 -6.01 -23.11 1.41
N PHE A 276 -4.85 -23.76 1.39
CA PHE A 276 -3.67 -23.26 0.69
C PHE A 276 -3.85 -23.33 -0.83
N ILE A 277 -3.54 -22.25 -1.56
CA ILE A 277 -3.49 -22.27 -3.03
C ILE A 277 -2.24 -23.02 -3.50
N SER A 278 -2.42 -24.31 -3.80
CA SER A 278 -1.34 -25.20 -4.26
C SER A 278 -0.63 -24.69 -5.52
N ALA A 279 -1.36 -24.05 -6.43
CA ALA A 279 -0.80 -23.48 -7.66
C ALA A 279 0.23 -22.36 -7.40
N LEU A 280 0.21 -21.74 -6.21
CA LEU A 280 1.16 -20.70 -5.80
C LEU A 280 2.28 -21.25 -4.90
N ARG A 281 2.43 -22.57 -4.75
CA ARG A 281 3.39 -23.19 -3.81
C ARG A 281 4.84 -22.72 -3.96
N ASN A 282 5.26 -22.47 -5.20
CA ASN A 282 6.63 -22.07 -5.51
C ASN A 282 6.75 -20.56 -5.80
N LYS A 283 5.80 -19.77 -5.29
CA LYS A 283 5.70 -18.33 -5.51
C LYS A 283 5.63 -17.63 -4.15
N ARG A 284 6.33 -16.51 -4.01
CA ARG A 284 6.16 -15.61 -2.87
C ARG A 284 5.12 -14.55 -3.23
N VAL A 285 3.94 -14.60 -2.63
CA VAL A 285 2.92 -13.57 -2.82
C VAL A 285 3.27 -12.37 -1.94
N GLU A 286 3.28 -11.18 -2.52
CA GLU A 286 3.61 -9.92 -1.82
C GLU A 286 2.35 -9.15 -1.41
N LYS A 287 1.31 -9.20 -2.24
CA LYS A 287 0.03 -8.52 -2.00
C LYS A 287 -1.13 -9.34 -2.51
N ILE A 288 -2.25 -9.24 -1.79
CA ILE A 288 -3.54 -9.80 -2.19
C ILE A 288 -4.59 -8.68 -2.35
N ALA A 289 -5.52 -8.87 -3.28
CA ALA A 289 -6.71 -8.04 -3.42
C ALA A 289 -7.90 -8.91 -3.82
N ALA A 290 -9.09 -8.55 -3.34
CA ALA A 290 -10.32 -9.28 -3.57
C ALA A 290 -11.41 -8.34 -4.09
N GLY A 291 -11.97 -8.68 -5.25
CA GLY A 291 -13.06 -7.96 -5.88
C GLY A 291 -14.42 -8.58 -5.59
N PHE A 292 -15.38 -8.36 -6.50
CA PHE A 292 -16.75 -8.87 -6.33
C PHE A 292 -16.79 -10.41 -6.32
N TYR A 293 -16.29 -11.03 -7.39
CA TYR A 293 -16.16 -12.48 -7.59
C TYR A 293 -14.81 -12.85 -8.22
N HIS A 294 -13.77 -12.08 -7.94
CA HIS A 294 -12.42 -12.36 -8.44
C HIS A 294 -11.38 -12.02 -7.38
N SER A 295 -10.21 -12.63 -7.53
CA SER A 295 -9.05 -12.47 -6.64
C SER A 295 -7.84 -12.12 -7.47
N VAL A 296 -6.96 -11.28 -6.92
CA VAL A 296 -5.69 -10.92 -7.54
C VAL A 296 -4.59 -11.12 -6.51
N CYS A 297 -3.52 -11.79 -6.93
CA CYS A 297 -2.30 -11.95 -6.14
C CYS A 297 -1.15 -11.30 -6.92
N LEU A 298 -0.46 -10.35 -6.29
CA LEU A 298 0.80 -9.84 -6.80
C LEU A 298 1.91 -10.75 -6.29
N VAL A 299 2.61 -11.37 -7.21
CA VAL A 299 3.67 -12.33 -6.93
C VAL A 299 5.01 -11.63 -7.12
N GLY A 300 5.88 -11.73 -6.12
CA GLY A 300 7.26 -11.26 -6.23
C GLY A 300 8.03 -12.04 -7.29
N PRO A 301 9.17 -11.53 -7.78
CA PRO A 301 9.99 -12.27 -8.72
C PRO A 301 10.32 -13.67 -8.16
N LEU A 302 10.22 -14.69 -9.03
CA LEU A 302 10.56 -16.07 -8.68
C LEU A 302 11.99 -16.11 -8.13
N GLU A 303 12.14 -16.51 -6.86
CA GLU A 303 13.45 -16.96 -6.37
C GLU A 303 13.79 -18.28 -7.07
N SER A 304 14.54 -18.18 -8.18
CA SER A 304 15.09 -19.38 -8.82
C SER A 304 16.09 -20.04 -7.86
N ASN A 305 15.82 -21.30 -7.51
CA ASN A 305 16.77 -22.19 -6.85
C ASN A 305 17.99 -22.40 -7.76
N CYS A 306 18.94 -21.48 -7.70
CA CYS A 306 20.29 -21.64 -8.20
C CYS A 306 21.25 -21.20 -7.09
N SER A 307 21.88 -22.21 -6.48
CA SER A 307 23.17 -22.07 -5.81
C SER A 307 24.09 -21.13 -6.60
N ARG A 308 24.67 -20.14 -5.91
CA ARG A 308 25.56 -19.06 -6.41
C ARG A 308 24.89 -17.96 -7.25
N SER A 309 24.41 -16.94 -6.53
CA SER A 309 24.50 -15.50 -6.86
C SER A 309 24.60 -15.11 -8.34
N ARG A 310 23.47 -15.01 -9.03
CA ARG A 310 23.28 -14.03 -10.10
C ARG A 310 21.89 -13.43 -9.97
N GLY A 311 21.78 -12.41 -9.13
CA GLY A 311 20.62 -11.54 -9.12
C GLY A 311 20.48 -10.86 -10.49
N TYR A 312 19.25 -10.82 -11.01
CA TYR A 312 18.89 -9.83 -12.01
C TYR A 312 19.00 -8.47 -11.33
N GLY A 313 20.07 -7.75 -11.65
CA GLY A 313 20.30 -6.42 -11.16
C GLY A 313 19.22 -5.47 -11.65
N THR A 314 18.83 -4.53 -10.80
CA THR A 314 18.42 -3.23 -11.33
C THR A 314 19.58 -2.64 -12.14
N LEU A 315 19.32 -1.71 -13.06
CA LEU A 315 20.39 -0.97 -13.75
C LEU A 315 21.42 -0.43 -12.74
N SER A 316 20.96 0.05 -11.58
CA SER A 316 21.80 0.49 -10.45
C SER A 316 22.73 -0.60 -9.90
N TYR A 317 22.29 -1.87 -9.84
CA TYR A 317 23.13 -2.99 -9.41
C TYR A 317 24.15 -3.40 -10.48
N ASP A 318 23.74 -3.38 -11.75
CA ASP A 318 24.65 -3.69 -12.87
C ASP A 318 25.71 -2.60 -13.04
N LEU A 319 25.33 -1.32 -12.91
CA LEU A 319 26.27 -0.21 -12.85
C LEU A 319 27.21 -0.35 -11.64
N ARG A 320 26.69 -0.66 -10.45
CA ARG A 320 27.55 -0.89 -9.26
C ARG A 320 28.59 -1.97 -9.48
N LYS A 321 28.28 -3.04 -10.23
CA LYS A 321 29.26 -4.08 -10.61
C LYS A 321 30.32 -3.60 -11.60
N MET A 322 30.02 -2.55 -12.36
CA MET A 322 30.99 -1.95 -13.27
C MET A 322 31.98 -1.06 -12.52
N LEU A 323 31.62 -0.50 -11.36
CA LEU A 323 32.53 0.31 -10.56
C LEU A 323 33.78 -0.49 -10.14
N ASN A 324 34.94 0.15 -10.23
CA ASN A 324 36.26 -0.40 -9.95
C ASN A 324 36.66 -1.60 -10.85
N ASN A 325 36.17 -1.63 -12.09
CA ASN A 325 36.56 -2.61 -13.09
C ASN A 325 37.59 -2.04 -14.07
N SER A 326 38.86 -2.42 -13.89
CA SER A 326 39.98 -1.95 -14.71
C SER A 326 39.91 -2.32 -16.19
N THR A 327 39.10 -3.31 -16.56
CA THR A 327 39.02 -3.80 -17.95
C THR A 327 38.00 -3.04 -18.80
N ARG A 328 37.08 -2.31 -18.16
CA ARG A 328 35.96 -1.64 -18.85
C ARG A 328 35.87 -0.14 -18.56
N SER A 329 36.64 0.36 -17.60
CA SER A 329 36.76 1.78 -17.27
C SER A 329 37.46 2.58 -18.35
N ASP A 330 36.98 3.80 -18.60
CA ASP A 330 37.63 4.80 -19.47
C ASP A 330 38.35 5.90 -18.67
N VAL A 331 38.17 5.93 -17.34
CA VAL A 331 38.82 6.88 -16.43
C VAL A 331 39.32 6.19 -15.17
N THR A 332 40.52 6.55 -14.73
CA THR A 332 41.10 6.09 -13.46
C THR A 332 41.35 7.27 -12.53
N PHE A 333 40.87 7.17 -11.30
CA PHE A 333 41.18 8.11 -10.23
C PHE A 333 42.27 7.54 -9.34
N VAL A 334 43.30 8.33 -9.03
CA VAL A 334 44.36 7.94 -8.09
C VAL A 334 44.11 8.68 -6.78
N VAL A 335 43.69 7.94 -5.75
CA VAL A 335 43.37 8.46 -4.42
C VAL A 335 44.28 7.78 -3.41
N GLU A 336 45.08 8.55 -2.67
CA GLU A 336 46.10 8.01 -1.75
C GLU A 336 47.05 6.98 -2.42
N GLY A 337 47.38 7.21 -3.69
CA GLY A 337 48.22 6.30 -4.48
C GLY A 337 47.53 5.00 -4.91
N ARG A 338 46.22 4.84 -4.65
CA ARG A 338 45.43 3.68 -5.07
C ARG A 338 44.55 4.03 -6.27
N PRO A 339 44.53 3.20 -7.32
CA PRO A 339 43.65 3.42 -8.47
C PRO A 339 42.19 3.05 -8.13
N LEU A 340 41.26 3.82 -8.67
CA LEU A 340 39.83 3.58 -8.67
C LEU A 340 39.30 3.76 -10.09
N PHE A 341 38.81 2.66 -10.67
CA PHE A 341 38.41 2.59 -12.07
C PHE A 341 36.92 2.95 -12.25
N ALA A 342 36.60 3.85 -13.17
CA ALA A 342 35.24 4.32 -13.42
C ALA A 342 34.96 4.60 -14.90
N HIS A 343 33.72 4.99 -15.19
CA HIS A 343 33.17 5.23 -16.52
C HIS A 343 32.67 6.67 -16.62
N SER A 344 33.25 7.43 -17.54
CA SER A 344 33.06 8.87 -17.69
C SER A 344 31.61 9.19 -18.06
N CYS A 345 30.98 8.37 -18.90
CA CYS A 345 29.58 8.53 -19.28
C CYS A 345 28.61 8.46 -18.09
N VAL A 346 28.89 7.62 -17.08
CA VAL A 346 28.08 7.51 -15.86
C VAL A 346 28.32 8.72 -14.96
N LEU A 347 29.57 9.17 -14.84
CA LEU A 347 29.95 10.31 -13.99
C LEU A 347 29.42 11.64 -14.55
N VAL A 348 29.58 11.87 -15.85
CA VAL A 348 29.08 13.04 -16.57
C VAL A 348 27.56 13.16 -16.43
N ALA A 349 26.83 12.05 -16.62
CA ALA A 349 25.37 12.06 -16.53
C ALA A 349 24.83 12.34 -15.10
N ARG A 350 25.67 12.22 -14.06
CA ARG A 350 25.22 12.18 -12.66
C ARG A 350 25.90 13.22 -11.77
N CYS A 351 26.89 13.95 -12.27
CA CYS A 351 27.67 14.91 -11.50
C CYS A 351 28.25 16.03 -12.38
N GLU A 352 27.60 17.20 -12.38
CA GLU A 352 28.02 18.40 -13.15
C GLU A 352 29.49 18.84 -12.89
N PRO A 353 30.04 18.78 -11.65
CA PRO A 353 31.47 19.05 -11.43
C PRO A 353 32.40 18.06 -12.12
N LEU A 354 32.07 16.76 -12.12
CA LEU A 354 32.86 15.73 -12.79
C LEU A 354 32.72 15.83 -14.30
N GLU A 355 31.55 16.21 -14.81
CA GLU A 355 31.34 16.56 -16.22
C GLU A 355 32.33 17.64 -16.66
N LYS A 356 32.38 18.79 -15.97
CA LYS A 356 33.33 19.88 -16.29
C LYS A 356 34.79 19.46 -16.19
N MET A 357 35.13 18.66 -15.17
CA MET A 357 36.49 18.16 -14.96
C MET A 357 36.94 17.19 -16.06
N LEU A 358 36.02 16.34 -16.56
CA LEU A 358 36.31 15.33 -17.59
C LEU A 358 36.24 15.92 -19.00
N ASP A 359 35.32 16.85 -19.26
CA ASP A 359 35.18 17.53 -20.56
C ASP A 359 36.39 18.41 -20.92
N GLY A 360 37.03 19.03 -19.92
CA GLY A 360 38.18 19.90 -20.12
C GLY A 360 39.53 19.18 -20.25
N ARG A 361 39.64 17.93 -19.77
CA ARG A 361 40.91 17.17 -19.75
C ARG A 361 40.97 16.03 -20.77
N MET A 362 39.83 15.43 -21.13
CA MET A 362 39.81 14.22 -21.98
C MET A 362 39.62 14.49 -23.48
N LYS A 363 39.40 15.73 -23.91
CA LYS A 363 39.27 16.02 -25.34
C LYS A 363 40.57 15.92 -26.12
N GLU A 364 41.75 16.02 -25.48
CA GLU A 364 43.04 16.03 -26.21
C GLU A 364 44.25 15.38 -25.52
N CYS A 365 44.12 14.64 -24.40
CA CYS A 365 45.31 14.11 -23.71
C CYS A 365 45.16 12.67 -23.22
N PHE A 366 46.13 11.81 -23.57
CA PHE A 366 46.32 10.42 -23.10
C PHE A 366 46.67 10.32 -21.60
N GLN A 367 46.09 11.17 -20.74
CA GLN A 367 46.21 11.03 -19.29
C GLN A 367 45.01 10.26 -18.75
N SER A 368 45.21 8.95 -18.61
CA SER A 368 44.22 7.99 -18.08
C SER A 368 44.05 8.04 -16.56
N GLU A 369 44.77 8.92 -15.86
CA GLU A 369 44.85 8.98 -14.40
C GLU A 369 44.62 10.40 -13.85
N ILE A 370 43.63 10.54 -12.98
CA ILE A 370 43.26 11.79 -12.30
C ILE A 370 43.58 11.66 -10.82
N VAL A 371 44.58 12.40 -10.34
CA VAL A 371 44.96 12.39 -8.91
C VAL A 371 43.96 13.21 -8.10
N ILE A 372 43.41 12.62 -7.04
CA ILE A 372 42.49 13.27 -6.09
C ILE A 372 43.20 13.33 -4.72
N PRO A 373 43.82 14.47 -4.36
CA PRO A 373 44.61 14.59 -3.14
C PRO A 373 43.78 14.93 -1.88
N GLU A 374 42.53 15.35 -2.04
CA GLU A 374 41.72 15.96 -0.97
C GLU A 374 40.87 14.98 -0.16
N TYR A 375 40.78 13.72 -0.60
CA TYR A 375 39.88 12.72 -0.02
C TYR A 375 40.64 11.44 0.33
N THR A 376 40.21 10.75 1.39
CA THR A 376 40.66 9.38 1.66
C THR A 376 40.01 8.42 0.66
N TYR A 377 40.68 7.29 0.40
CA TYR A 377 40.20 6.31 -0.58
C TYR A 377 38.76 5.84 -0.28
N ASP A 378 38.47 5.50 0.98
CA ASP A 378 37.18 4.97 1.40
C ASP A 378 36.04 5.98 1.19
N VAL A 379 36.30 7.25 1.48
CA VAL A 379 35.33 8.34 1.33
C VAL A 379 35.04 8.59 -0.15
N PHE A 380 36.07 8.66 -0.98
CA PHE A 380 35.90 8.87 -2.41
C PHE A 380 35.22 7.67 -3.09
N ALA A 381 35.55 6.45 -2.67
CA ALA A 381 34.95 5.23 -3.21
C ALA A 381 33.47 5.07 -2.80
N ALA A 382 33.09 5.47 -1.57
CA ALA A 382 31.68 5.52 -1.16
C ALA A 382 30.87 6.54 -1.96
N PHE A 383 31.46 7.70 -2.27
CA PHE A 383 30.85 8.69 -3.16
C PHE A 383 30.65 8.14 -4.58
N MET A 384 31.63 7.43 -5.13
CA MET A 384 31.50 6.78 -6.43
C MET A 384 30.43 5.69 -6.43
N GLU A 385 30.32 4.90 -5.36
CA GLU A 385 29.26 3.91 -5.20
C GLU A 385 27.86 4.56 -5.21
N PHE A 386 27.72 5.72 -4.57
CA PHE A 386 26.48 6.50 -4.59
C PHE A 386 26.12 6.96 -6.01
N LEU A 387 27.07 7.53 -6.76
CA LEU A 387 26.82 7.98 -8.14
C LEU A 387 26.33 6.84 -9.06
N TYR A 388 26.82 5.62 -8.82
CA TYR A 388 26.47 4.43 -9.60
C TYR A 388 25.18 3.74 -9.16
N SER A 389 24.77 3.88 -7.90
CA SER A 389 23.70 3.04 -7.35
C SER A 389 22.61 3.76 -6.56
N ASP A 390 22.68 5.08 -6.38
CA ASP A 390 21.78 5.90 -5.52
C ASP A 390 21.72 5.41 -4.07
N GLN A 391 22.68 4.57 -3.67
CA GLN A 391 22.75 3.92 -2.36
C GLN A 391 24.24 3.85 -1.94
N VAL A 392 24.49 3.86 -0.64
CA VAL A 392 25.82 3.59 -0.07
C VAL A 392 25.67 2.31 0.75
N VAL A 393 26.16 1.18 0.23
CA VAL A 393 25.85 -0.13 0.82
C VAL A 393 27.10 -0.95 1.14
N ALA A 394 28.26 -0.72 0.53
CA ALA A 394 29.44 -1.50 0.91
C ALA A 394 30.79 -0.85 0.56
N LEU A 395 31.37 -0.17 1.55
CA LEU A 395 32.78 -0.39 1.90
C LEU A 395 32.81 -0.69 3.40
N LYS A 396 33.20 -1.92 3.76
CA LYS A 396 33.38 -2.34 5.15
C LYS A 396 34.62 -1.64 5.72
N SER A 397 34.47 -0.40 6.20
CA SER A 397 35.37 0.16 7.21
C SER A 397 34.54 0.64 8.42
N PRO A 398 34.96 0.33 9.65
CA PRO A 398 34.18 0.64 10.85
C PRO A 398 34.11 2.14 11.22
N ASP A 399 34.73 3.04 10.44
CA ASP A 399 34.87 4.47 10.78
C ASP A 399 33.93 5.44 10.02
N LEU A 400 33.03 4.95 9.16
CA LEU A 400 32.11 5.81 8.41
C LEU A 400 30.77 5.99 9.13
N THR A 401 30.72 6.94 10.08
CA THR A 401 29.44 7.44 10.62
C THR A 401 28.78 8.45 9.68
N ALA A 402 27.44 8.54 9.71
CA ALA A 402 26.61 9.46 8.91
C ALA A 402 26.98 10.97 9.02
N VAL A 403 27.91 11.30 9.92
CA VAL A 403 28.50 12.64 10.13
C VAL A 403 29.48 13.03 9.00
N HIS A 404 30.07 12.08 8.27
CA HIS A 404 31.07 12.36 7.22
C HIS A 404 30.52 12.41 5.79
N VAL A 405 29.35 11.80 5.52
CA VAL A 405 28.76 11.73 4.17
C VAL A 405 27.95 12.99 3.81
N LYS A 406 27.23 13.59 4.78
CA LYS A 406 26.50 14.85 4.56
C LYS A 406 27.40 16.05 4.20
N PRO A 407 28.57 16.24 4.83
CA PRO A 407 29.53 17.26 4.42
C PRO A 407 30.13 17.04 3.02
N LEU A 408 30.15 15.81 2.50
CA LEU A 408 30.69 15.51 1.16
C LEU A 408 29.82 16.08 0.05
N CYS A 409 28.50 15.90 0.14
CA CYS A 409 27.57 16.56 -0.79
C CYS A 409 27.69 18.09 -0.67
N CYS A 410 27.81 18.64 0.54
CA CYS A 410 27.94 20.08 0.73
C CYS A 410 29.28 20.68 0.25
N ARG A 411 30.41 19.99 0.40
CA ARG A 411 31.74 20.45 -0.07
C ARG A 411 31.91 20.34 -1.58
N PHE A 412 31.35 19.32 -2.23
CA PHE A 412 31.31 19.25 -3.70
C PHE A 412 30.38 20.34 -4.30
N PHE A 413 29.30 20.72 -3.61
CA PHE A 413 28.49 21.88 -4.00
C PHE A 413 29.21 23.24 -3.78
N GLN A 414 30.21 23.31 -2.90
CA GLN A 414 31.06 24.51 -2.69
C GLN A 414 32.16 24.68 -3.75
N MET A 415 32.41 23.69 -4.61
CA MET A 415 33.29 23.82 -5.78
C MET A 415 32.68 24.68 -6.92
N LYS A 416 31.62 25.45 -6.64
CA LYS A 416 31.08 26.49 -7.53
C LYS A 416 31.93 27.77 -7.58
N THR A 417 32.97 27.91 -6.77
CA THR A 417 33.65 29.21 -6.58
C THR A 417 35.17 29.22 -6.82
N LEU A 418 35.79 28.11 -7.27
CA LEU A 418 37.26 28.03 -7.43
C LEU A 418 37.76 27.32 -8.72
N LEU A 419 36.91 27.16 -9.73
CA LEU A 419 37.33 26.83 -11.10
C LEU A 419 36.75 27.83 -12.10
#